data_AF-A0A2S8UFA2-F1
#
_entry.id   AF-A0A2S8UFA2-F1
#
_cell.length_a   1.000
_cell.length_b   1.000
_cell.length_c   1.000
_cell.angle_alpha   90.00
_cell.angle_beta   90.00
_cell.angle_gamma   90.00
#
_symmetry.space_group_name_H-M   'P 1'
#
loop_
_entity.id
_entity.type
_entity.pdbx_description
1 polymer ?
#
loop_
_entity_poly.entity_id
_entity_poly.type
_entity_poly.pdbx_seq_one_letter_code
_entity_poly.pdbx_strand_id
1 'polypeptide(L)' 'MTTEVKKWVANHINDITKEDKEIVFHWLRELLNNNHPVNPWIMKHGLRTVIKNGCLPKDFCF' A
#
# COMPACT_ATOMS: atom_id res chain seq x y z
N MET A 1 -13.88 1.56 10.85
CA MET A 1 -13.43 2.37 9.70
C MET A 1 -14.56 2.40 8.67
N THR A 2 -15.07 3.59 8.31
CA THR A 2 -16.14 3.72 7.30
C THR A 2 -15.57 3.48 5.90
N THR A 3 -16.43 3.17 4.94
CA THR A 3 -16.03 2.93 3.54
C THR A 3 -15.32 4.13 2.92
N GLU A 4 -15.70 5.34 3.32
CA GLU A 4 -15.06 6.58 2.84
C GLU A 4 -13.64 6.75 3.38
N VAL A 5 -13.43 6.45 4.66
CA VAL A 5 -12.10 6.49 5.27
C VAL A 5 -11.16 5.47 4.60
N LYS A 6 -11.65 4.26 4.29
CA LYS A 6 -10.84 3.26 3.55
C LYS A 6 -10.40 3.76 2.17
N LYS A 7 -11.31 4.40 1.43
CA LYS A 7 -11.03 4.98 0.11
C LYS A 7 -10.01 6.12 0.21
N TRP A 8 -10.18 7.01 1.18
CA TRP A 8 -9.28 8.13 1.39
C TRP A 8 -7.86 7.65 1.73
N VAL A 9 -7.73 6.70 2.66
CA VAL A 9 -6.43 6.10 3.03
C VAL A 9 -5.77 5.43 1.82
N ALA A 10 -6.51 4.60 1.07
CA ALA A 10 -5.97 3.97 -0.14
C ALA A 10 -5.53 5.00 -1.19
N ASN A 11 -6.30 6.08 -1.39
CA ASN A 11 -5.91 7.14 -2.30
C ASN A 11 -4.65 7.88 -1.83
N HIS A 12 -4.54 8.17 -0.55
CA HIS A 12 -3.36 8.83 0.02
C HIS A 12 -2.10 7.98 -0.16
N ILE A 13 -2.15 6.68 0.16
CA ILE A 13 -1.04 5.74 -0.08
C ILE A 13 -0.64 5.75 -1.57
N ASN A 14 -1.62 5.65 -2.47
CA ASN A 14 -1.32 5.65 -3.91
C ASN A 14 -0.70 6.96 -4.38
N ASP A 15 -1.03 8.09 -3.77
CA ASP A 15 -0.43 9.36 -4.13
C ASP A 15 1.04 9.41 -3.73
N ILE A 16 1.35 9.01 -2.49
CA ILE A 16 2.73 8.90 -2.01
C ILE A 16 3.54 7.97 -2.93
N THR A 17 2.98 6.83 -3.38
CA THR A 17 3.72 5.91 -4.27
C THR A 17 4.09 6.51 -5.64
N LYS A 18 3.42 7.57 -6.08
CA LYS A 18 3.77 8.27 -7.32
C LYS A 18 4.96 9.20 -7.12
N GLU A 19 5.07 9.79 -5.93
CA GLU A 19 6.14 10.71 -5.57
C GLU A 19 7.38 9.93 -5.12
N ASP A 20 7.21 9.06 -4.13
CA ASP A 20 8.27 8.22 -3.58
C ASP A 20 7.70 6.86 -3.12
N LYS A 21 7.87 5.87 -3.98
CA LYS A 21 7.49 4.48 -3.70
C LYS A 21 8.38 3.78 -2.67
N GLU A 22 9.61 4.23 -2.47
CA GLU A 22 10.55 3.55 -1.56
C GLU A 22 10.12 3.71 -0.10
N ILE A 23 9.64 4.90 0.27
CA ILE A 23 9.07 5.17 1.60
C ILE A 23 7.91 4.21 1.90
N VAL A 24 7.01 4.02 0.93
CA VAL A 24 5.85 3.14 1.08
C VAL A 24 6.27 1.67 1.21
N PHE A 25 7.29 1.24 0.47
CA PHE A 25 7.82 -0.12 0.58
C PHE A 25 8.53 -0.37 1.91
N HIS A 26 9.27 0.62 2.42
CA HIS A 26 9.90 0.52 3.73
C HIS A 26 8.84 0.35 4.82
N TRP A 27 7.82 1.22 4.80
CA TRP A 27 6.69 1.14 5.73
C TRP A 27 5.91 -0.18 5.64
N LEU A 28 5.64 -0.67 4.42
CA LEU A 28 5.00 -1.97 4.22
C LEU A 28 5.83 -3.12 4.79
N ARG A 29 7.15 -3.05 4.63
CA ARG A 29 8.06 -4.07 5.15
C ARG A 29 8.07 -4.07 6.67
N GLU A 30 8.05 -2.89 7.30
CA GLU A 30 7.88 -2.78 8.75
C GLU A 30 6.54 -3.35 9.22
N LEU A 31 5.45 -3.07 8.52
CA LEU A 31 4.13 -3.64 8.86
C LEU A 31 4.12 -5.16 8.80
N LEU A 32 4.69 -5.75 7.74
CA LEU A 32 4.81 -7.20 7.61
C LEU A 32 5.70 -7.80 8.70
N ASN A 33 6.86 -7.19 8.98
CA ASN A 33 7.78 -7.65 10.02
C ASN A 33 7.13 -7.62 11.41
N ASN A 34 6.27 -6.62 11.67
CA ASN A 34 5.54 -6.51 12.93
C ASN A 34 4.25 -7.33 12.97
N ASN A 35 3.96 -8.13 11.92
CA ASN A 35 2.71 -8.88 11.75
C ASN A 35 1.45 -8.01 11.99
N HIS A 36 1.54 -6.73 11.62
CA HIS A 36 0.47 -5.78 11.88
C HIS A 36 -0.70 -6.09 10.95
N PRO A 37 -1.95 -6.15 11.44
CA PRO A 37 -3.10 -6.40 10.59
C PRO A 37 -3.24 -5.27 9.57
N VAL A 38 -3.09 -5.61 8.29
CA VAL A 38 -3.31 -4.71 7.16
C VAL A 38 -4.60 -5.09 6.46
N ASN A 39 -5.34 -4.09 5.98
CA ASN A 39 -6.55 -4.37 5.22
C ASN A 39 -6.17 -4.67 3.76
N PRO A 40 -6.44 -5.87 3.22
CA PRO A 40 -6.04 -6.22 1.86
C PRO A 40 -6.66 -5.30 0.80
N TRP A 41 -7.87 -4.81 1.04
CA TRP A 41 -8.54 -3.88 0.14
C TRP A 41 -7.78 -2.54 0.07
N ILE A 42 -7.36 -2.00 1.23
CA ILE A 42 -6.60 -0.75 1.27
C ILE A 42 -5.25 -0.93 0.56
N MET A 43 -4.55 -2.05 0.78
CA MET A 43 -3.25 -2.30 0.16
C MET A 43 -3.37 -2.47 -1.35
N LYS A 44 -4.34 -3.27 -1.82
CA LYS A 44 -4.57 -3.47 -3.26
C LYS A 44 -4.93 -2.16 -3.98
N HIS A 45 -5.79 -1.34 -3.37
CA HIS A 45 -6.19 -0.05 -3.96
C HIS A 45 -5.12 1.03 -3.79
N GLY A 46 -4.35 1.00 -2.71
CA GLY A 46 -3.27 1.94 -2.41
C GLY A 46 -2.02 1.71 -3.23
N LEU A 47 -1.75 0.47 -3.62
CA LEU A 47 -0.59 0.11 -4.45
C LEU A 47 -0.95 -0.07 -5.93
N ARG A 48 -2.17 0.34 -6.35
CA ARG A 48 -2.67 0.11 -7.71
C ARG A 48 -1.74 0.64 -8.80
N THR A 49 -1.13 1.81 -8.60
CA THR A 49 -0.20 2.39 -9.58
C THR A 49 1.10 1.59 -9.63
N VAL A 50 1.64 1.18 -8.48
CA VAL A 50 2.85 0.36 -8.39
C VAL A 50 2.64 -1.01 -9.06
N ILE A 51 1.50 -1.66 -8.77
CA ILE A 51 1.12 -2.95 -9.36
C ILE A 51 0.99 -2.80 -10.88
N LYS A 52 0.28 -1.78 -11.35
CA LYS A 52 0.09 -1.50 -12.78
C LYS A 52 1.42 -1.26 -13.50
N ASN A 53 2.39 -0.63 -12.83
CA ASN A 53 3.70 -0.34 -13.38
C ASN A 53 4.70 -1.50 -13.22
N GLY A 54 4.29 -2.65 -12.67
CA GLY A 54 5.17 -3.81 -12.46
C GLY A 54 6.32 -3.55 -11.47
N CYS A 55 6.20 -2.51 -10.63
CA CYS A 55 7.25 -2.08 -9.70
C CYS A 55 7.08 -2.67 -8.30
N LEU A 56 6.08 -3.53 -8.07
CA LEU A 56 5.82 -4.13 -6.77
C LEU A 56 6.87 -5.21 -6.49
N PRO A 57 7.63 -5.13 -5.38
CA PRO A 57 8.54 -6.20 -4.99
C PRO A 57 7.77 -7.50 -4.73
N LYS A 58 8.37 -8.63 -5.15
CA LYS A 58 7.74 -9.96 -5.06
C LYS A 58 7.51 -10.42 -3.62
N ASP A 59 8.21 -9.81 -2.66
CA ASP A 59 8.06 -10.05 -1.23
C ASP A 59 6.70 -9.62 -0.68
N PHE A 60 5.94 -8.80 -1.43
CA PHE A 60 4.62 -8.34 -1.05
C PHE A 60 3.53 -9.17 -1.75
N CYS A 61 2.86 -10.03 -1.00
CA CYS A 61 1.68 -10.77 -1.44
C CYS A 61 0.49 -10.38 -0.56
N PHE A 62 -0.57 -9.82 -1.16
CA PHE A 62 -1.77 -9.31 -0.48
C PHE A 62 -3.04 -9.99 -0.97
#